data_AF-A0A497SS31-F1
#
_entry.id   AF-A0A497SS31-F1
#
_cell.length_a   1.000
_cell.length_b   1.000
_cell.length_c   1.000
_cell.angle_alpha   90.00
_cell.angle_beta   90.00
_cell.angle_gamma   90.00
#
_symmetry.space_group_name_H-M   'P 1'
#
loop_
_entity.id
_entity.type
_entity.pdbx_description
1 polymer ?
#
loop_
_entity_poly.entity_id
_entity_poly.type
_entity_poly.pdbx_seq_one_letter_code
_entity_poly.pdbx_strand_id
1 'polypeptide(L)'
;EVIDEALQKGDTSEKQLNKYNIEWWKQRGIYLRKVEKLREVVEKLSDDDFNYLAENLTGEDLINFSRGSGLKTLGKLLIKRPNLIKFAKALF
;
A
#
# COMPACT_ATOMS: atom_id res chain seq x y z
N GLU A 1 -16.62 -10.62 -16.49
CA GLU A 1 -15.99 -10.26 -17.77
C GLU A 1 -14.94 -11.27 -18.23
N VAL A 2 -13.80 -11.47 -17.54
CA VAL A 2 -12.73 -12.37 -18.07
C VAL A 2 -13.14 -13.85 -18.20
N ILE A 3 -13.83 -14.41 -17.19
CA ILE A 3 -14.31 -15.80 -17.24
C ILE A 3 -15.39 -15.98 -18.31
N ASP A 4 -16.29 -15.00 -18.44
CA ASP A 4 -17.34 -15.01 -19.45
C ASP A 4 -16.75 -14.97 -20.88
N GLU A 5 -15.76 -14.11 -21.12
CA GLU A 5 -15.01 -14.06 -22.38
C GLU A 5 -14.29 -15.40 -22.67
N ALA A 6 -13.69 -16.03 -21.65
CA ALA A 6 -13.00 -17.30 -21.79
C ALA A 6 -13.94 -18.44 -22.21
N LEU A 7 -15.12 -18.50 -21.59
CA LEU A 7 -16.14 -19.52 -21.89
C LEU A 7 -16.74 -19.33 -23.28
N GLN A 8 -17.05 -18.10 -23.68
CA GLN A 8 -17.59 -17.79 -25.02
C GLN A 8 -16.60 -18.14 -26.14
N LYS A 9 -15.29 -17.98 -25.88
CA LYS A 9 -14.22 -18.28 -26.84
C LYS A 9 -13.70 -19.71 -26.77
N GLY A 10 -14.12 -20.49 -25.75
CA GLY A 10 -13.56 -21.82 -25.47
C GLY A 10 -12.07 -21.79 -25.12
N ASP A 11 -11.53 -20.65 -24.71
CA ASP A 11 -10.11 -20.45 -24.41
C ASP A 11 -9.92 -20.27 -22.90
N THR A 12 -9.63 -21.38 -22.21
CA THR A 12 -9.29 -21.37 -20.77
C THR A 12 -7.78 -21.42 -20.54
N SER A 13 -6.99 -20.98 -21.53
CA SER A 13 -5.54 -20.95 -21.39
C SER A 13 -5.10 -19.96 -20.31
N GLU A 14 -3.88 -20.17 -19.79
CA GLU A 14 -3.23 -19.25 -18.85
C GLU A 14 -3.22 -17.82 -19.39
N LYS A 15 -2.93 -17.63 -20.69
CA LYS A 15 -2.89 -16.31 -21.33
C LYS A 15 -4.23 -15.58 -21.23
N GLN A 16 -5.35 -16.26 -21.48
CA GLN A 16 -6.67 -15.67 -21.39
C GLN A 16 -7.06 -15.35 -19.94
N LEU A 17 -6.82 -16.27 -19.00
CA LEU A 17 -7.17 -16.08 -17.60
C LEU A 17 -6.28 -15.04 -16.90
N ASN A 18 -5.02 -14.88 -17.31
CA ASN A 18 -4.11 -13.88 -16.76
C ASN A 18 -4.56 -12.44 -17.02
N LYS A 19 -5.47 -12.20 -17.98
CA LYS A 19 -6.11 -10.88 -18.15
C LYS A 19 -6.79 -10.39 -16.87
N TYR A 20 -7.40 -11.30 -16.11
CA TYR A 20 -8.00 -10.95 -14.82
C TYR A 20 -6.96 -10.45 -13.84
N ASN A 21 -5.84 -11.17 -13.72
CA ASN A 21 -4.75 -10.80 -12.84
C ASN A 21 -4.18 -9.42 -13.20
N ILE A 22 -3.98 -9.13 -14.49
CA ILE A 22 -3.54 -7.81 -14.98
C ILE A 22 -4.50 -6.71 -14.54
N GLU A 23 -5.81 -6.87 -14.77
CA GLU A 23 -6.81 -5.86 -14.39
C GLU A 23 -6.94 -5.73 -12.87
N TRP A 24 -6.87 -6.83 -12.13
CA TRP A 24 -6.89 -6.80 -10.67
C TRP A 24 -5.70 -6.04 -10.09
N TRP A 25 -4.50 -6.25 -10.63
CA TRP A 25 -3.31 -5.50 -10.20
C TRP A 25 -3.44 -4.00 -10.49
N LYS A 26 -3.95 -3.67 -11.68
CA LYS A 26 -4.18 -2.29 -12.11
C LYS A 26 -5.20 -1.57 -11.22
N GLN A 27 -6.28 -2.24 -10.85
CA GLN A 27 -7.37 -1.63 -10.08
C GLN A 27 -7.14 -1.66 -8.56
N ARG A 28 -6.55 -2.75 -8.03
CA ARG A 28 -6.48 -3.03 -6.60
C ARG A 28 -5.09 -3.33 -6.10
N GLY A 29 -4.33 -4.17 -6.81
CA GLY A 29 -3.05 -4.70 -6.32
C GLY A 29 -2.02 -3.61 -6.04
N ILE A 30 -1.92 -2.57 -6.90
CA ILE A 30 -0.99 -1.45 -6.67
C ILE A 30 -1.29 -0.73 -5.35
N TYR A 31 -2.57 -0.51 -5.04
CA TYR A 31 -2.98 0.15 -3.80
C TYR A 31 -2.70 -0.75 -2.59
N LEU A 32 -3.04 -2.04 -2.66
CA LEU A 32 -2.81 -2.98 -1.56
C LEU A 32 -1.31 -3.12 -1.25
N ARG A 33 -0.45 -3.10 -2.27
CA ARG A 33 1.00 -3.10 -2.09
C ARG A 33 1.51 -1.87 -1.34
N LYS A 34 0.88 -0.71 -1.52
CA LYS A 34 1.23 0.49 -0.74
C LYS A 34 0.80 0.38 0.72
N VAL A 35 -0.38 -0.18 0.97
CA VAL A 35 -0.87 -0.46 2.34
C VAL A 35 0.02 -1.47 3.04
N GLU A 36 0.43 -2.53 2.34
CA GLU A 36 1.39 -3.51 2.85
C GLU A 36 2.71 -2.84 3.26
N LYS A 37 3.33 -2.06 2.36
CA LYS A 37 4.56 -1.31 2.69
C LYS A 37 4.41 -0.44 3.94
N LEU A 38 3.28 0.25 4.06
CA LEU A 38 2.99 1.08 5.21
C LEU A 38 2.88 0.22 6.48
N ARG A 39 2.16 -0.90 6.43
CA ARG A 39 1.99 -1.83 7.54
C ARG A 39 3.34 -2.35 8.04
N GLU A 40 4.21 -2.82 7.14
CA GLU A 40 5.54 -3.33 7.49
C GLU A 40 6.46 -2.29 8.15
N VAL A 41 6.28 -1.01 7.82
CA VAL A 41 7.00 0.09 8.47
C VAL A 41 6.43 0.36 9.85
N VAL A 42 5.10 0.46 9.96
CA VAL A 42 4.40 0.77 11.21
C VAL A 42 4.61 -0.33 12.26
N GLU A 43 4.66 -1.61 11.85
CA GLU A 43 4.95 -2.77 12.72
C GLU A 43 6.32 -2.71 13.42
N LYS A 44 7.25 -1.86 12.93
CA LYS A 44 8.61 -1.74 13.46
C LYS A 44 8.83 -0.51 14.33
N LEU A 45 7.79 0.31 14.51
CA LEU A 45 7.84 1.53 15.30
C LEU A 45 7.74 1.21 16.79
N SER A 46 8.44 2.00 17.62
CA SER A 46 8.32 1.93 19.08
C SER A 46 7.14 2.75 19.58
N ASP A 47 6.75 2.56 20.84
CA ASP A 47 5.70 3.37 21.49
C ASP A 47 6.02 4.88 21.43
N ASP A 48 7.29 5.25 21.61
CA ASP A 48 7.74 6.65 21.51
C ASP A 48 7.59 7.22 20.11
N ASP A 49 7.67 6.38 19.08
CA ASP A 49 7.43 6.78 17.69
C ASP A 49 5.94 6.92 17.42
N PHE A 50 5.12 6.03 17.98
CA PHE A 50 3.65 6.14 17.91
C PHE A 50 3.14 7.41 18.59
N ASN A 51 3.66 7.76 19.76
CA ASN A 51 3.31 9.02 20.45
C ASN A 51 3.61 10.24 19.56
N TYR A 52 4.78 10.28 18.94
CA TYR A 52 5.14 11.34 18.01
C TYR A 52 4.25 11.40 16.76
N LEU A 53 3.91 10.24 16.20
CA LEU A 53 2.99 10.19 15.08
C LEU A 53 1.59 10.67 15.48
N ALA A 54 1.10 10.33 16.67
CA ALA A 54 -0.20 10.78 17.18
C ALA A 54 -0.28 12.31 17.34
N GLU A 55 0.82 12.96 17.72
CA GLU A 55 0.90 14.42 17.81
C GLU A 55 0.95 15.12 16.44
N ASN A 56 1.39 14.42 15.39
CA ASN A 56 1.70 15.02 14.08
C ASN A 56 0.77 14.59 12.95
N LEU A 57 -0.10 13.60 13.17
CA LEU A 57 -1.03 13.07 12.17
C LEU A 57 -2.46 13.45 12.51
N THR A 58 -3.25 13.70 11.47
CA THR A 58 -4.69 13.90 11.57
C THR A 58 -5.44 12.60 11.35
N GLY A 59 -6.72 12.54 11.75
CA GLY A 59 -7.59 11.42 11.40
C GLY A 59 -7.71 11.20 9.89
N GLU A 60 -7.64 12.28 9.09
CA GLU A 60 -7.65 12.20 7.63
C GLU A 60 -6.40 11.50 7.09
N ASP A 61 -5.22 11.74 7.68
CA ASP A 61 -4.00 11.04 7.31
C ASP A 61 -4.15 9.52 7.54
N LEU A 62 -4.78 9.11 8.63
CA LEU A 62 -5.02 7.68 8.92
C LEU A 62 -5.97 7.04 7.90
N ILE A 63 -7.02 7.77 7.48
CA ILE A 63 -7.92 7.32 6.41
C ILE A 63 -7.16 7.21 5.08
N ASN A 64 -6.28 8.16 4.78
CA ASN A 64 -5.45 8.13 3.59
C ASN A 64 -4.47 6.94 3.59
N PHE A 65 -3.88 6.63 4.75
CA PHE A 65 -3.00 5.46 4.91
C PHE A 65 -3.73 4.15 4.68
N SER A 66 -4.95 4.01 5.21
CA SER A 66 -5.79 2.85 4.94
C SER A 66 -6.17 2.74 3.46
N ARG A 67 -6.14 3.86 2.73
CA ARG A 67 -6.31 3.97 1.26
C ARG A 67 -4.99 4.04 0.49
N GLY A 68 -3.87 3.66 1.11
CA GLY A 68 -2.58 3.44 0.42
C GLY A 68 -2.06 4.70 -0.26
N SER A 69 -2.55 5.85 0.21
CA SER A 69 -2.10 7.18 -0.12
C SER A 69 -1.39 7.77 1.11
N GLY A 70 -0.81 8.96 1.00
CA GLY A 70 -0.16 9.62 2.14
C GLY A 70 1.21 9.05 2.54
N LEU A 71 1.76 8.02 1.88
CA LEU A 71 3.10 7.45 2.18
C LEU A 71 4.21 8.52 2.21
N LYS A 72 4.11 9.53 1.35
CA LYS A 72 5.06 10.67 1.32
C LYS A 72 4.96 11.54 2.58
N THR A 73 3.75 11.74 3.11
CA THR A 73 3.52 12.48 4.37
C THR A 73 4.15 11.72 5.53
N LEU A 74 3.86 10.41 5.64
CA LEU A 74 4.47 9.56 6.66
C LEU A 74 6.00 9.55 6.54
N GLY A 75 6.53 9.32 5.34
CA GLY A 75 7.98 9.32 5.09
C GLY A 75 8.66 10.63 5.51
N LYS A 76 8.04 11.80 5.25
CA LYS A 76 8.55 13.10 5.71
C LYS A 76 8.57 13.22 7.23
N LEU A 77 7.55 12.72 7.92
CA LEU A 77 7.50 12.73 9.38
C LEU A 77 8.57 11.83 9.99
N LEU A 78 8.77 10.63 9.42
CA LEU A 78 9.80 9.69 9.87
C LEU A 78 11.21 10.26 9.67
N ILE A 79 11.49 10.97 8.57
CA ILE A 79 12.83 11.56 8.34
C ILE A 79 13.22 12.58 9.43
N LYS A 80 12.25 13.24 10.08
CA LYS A 80 12.53 14.18 11.17
C LYS A 80 13.12 13.51 12.42
N ARG A 81 13.05 12.17 12.52
CA ARG A 81 13.63 11.38 13.61
C ARG A 81 14.78 10.51 13.08
N PRO A 82 16.04 10.72 13.51
CA PRO A 82 17.19 10.01 12.96
C PRO A 82 17.08 8.47 12.99
N ASN A 83 16.52 7.91 14.06
CA ASN A 83 16.28 6.46 14.22
C ASN A 83 15.25 5.90 13.22
N LEU A 84 14.39 6.74 12.62
CA LEU A 84 13.32 6.35 11.71
C LEU A 84 13.64 6.57 10.23
N ILE A 85 14.76 7.20 9.89
CA ILE A 85 15.17 7.45 8.49
C ILE A 85 15.21 6.15 7.68
N LYS A 86 15.67 5.04 8.28
CA LYS A 86 15.70 3.72 7.64
C LYS A 86 14.31 3.22 7.22
N PHE A 87 13.29 3.54 8.01
CA PHE A 87 11.90 3.16 7.72
C PHE A 87 11.27 4.10 6.68
N ALA A 88 11.61 5.39 6.73
CA ALA A 88 11.18 6.34 5.71
C ALA A 88 11.63 5.91 4.30
N LYS A 89 12.87 5.42 4.16
CA LYS A 89 13.40 4.90 2.89
C LYS A 89 12.59 3.74 2.32
N ALA A 90 11.95 2.92 3.15
CA ALA A 90 11.12 1.80 2.71
C ALA A 90 9.77 2.24 2.11
N LEU A 91 9.34 3.49 2.38
CA LEU A 91 8.09 4.05 1.85
C LEU A 91 8.24 4.71 0.48
N PHE A 92 9.48 4.96 0.03
CA PHE A 92 9.78 5.54 -1.29
C PHE A 92 9.97 4.46 -2.37
#